data_AF-A0A4R6RPA9-F1
#
_entry.id   AF-A0A4R6RPA9-F1
#
_cell.length_a   1.000
_cell.length_b   1.000
_cell.length_c   1.000
_cell.angle_alpha   90.00
_cell.angle_beta   90.00
_cell.angle_gamma   90.00
#
_symmetry.space_group_name_H-M   'P 1'
#
loop_
_entity.id
_entity.type
_entity.pdbx_description
1 polymer ?
#
loop_
_entity_poly.entity_id
_entity_poly.type
_entity_poly.pdbx_seq_one_letter_code
_entity_poly.pdbx_strand_id
1 'polypeptide(L)'
;MASTTHTARQTLLGFALATVAVGASAIPLTIPTTYLDAESIYTFDADTSDLMRLMGISVRALGNTQAVSGSNWQFMMPVTQVTLNASILPLGLTPVSGYATGSGLMIQSETGALTLANFGLDFKRNVLTADLGTSAGISKAFDVYSFTVEQGLHVSTTGGLSMAMNLSHMTLTNGAQAQFATALQLDELAVSVLPMLNFGTLDVNISPALRFGVSDRALVAAIPEPPKFATLGLGLLGLAFVARRRLS
;
A
#
# COMPACT_ATOMS: atom_id res chain seq x y z
N MET A 1 -5.04 -52.37 -29.10
CA MET A 1 -6.09 -51.87 -28.20
C MET A 1 -5.42 -51.11 -27.06
N ALA A 2 -5.87 -49.87 -26.82
CA ALA A 2 -5.72 -48.98 -25.64
C ALA A 2 -4.44 -49.11 -24.77
N SER A 3 -3.54 -48.14 -24.63
CA SER A 3 -3.65 -46.74 -24.16
C SER A 3 -4.48 -46.55 -22.88
N THR A 4 -3.79 -46.40 -21.73
CA THR A 4 -4.22 -45.64 -20.54
C THR A 4 -3.02 -45.52 -19.57
N THR A 5 -2.28 -44.40 -19.54
CA THR A 5 -2.44 -43.16 -18.73
C THR A 5 -2.22 -43.28 -17.21
N HIS A 6 -1.25 -42.47 -16.75
CA HIS A 6 -1.12 -41.75 -15.46
C HIS A 6 -1.21 -42.57 -14.15
N THR A 7 -0.25 -42.46 -13.23
CA THR A 7 -0.26 -41.38 -12.22
C THR A 7 1.09 -41.36 -11.50
N ALA A 8 1.88 -40.30 -11.68
CA ALA A 8 3.02 -39.97 -10.82
C ALA A 8 2.76 -38.58 -10.26
N ARG A 9 2.48 -38.51 -8.96
CA ARG A 9 2.66 -37.34 -8.07
C ARG A 9 1.98 -37.61 -6.73
N GLN A 10 2.71 -38.19 -5.80
CA GLN A 10 2.36 -38.12 -4.39
C GLN A 10 3.61 -37.82 -3.56
N THR A 11 3.51 -36.67 -2.88
CA THR A 11 4.00 -36.38 -1.51
C THR A 11 5.48 -36.55 -1.19
N LEU A 12 6.14 -35.41 -0.93
CA LEU A 12 7.11 -35.31 0.16
C LEU A 12 7.21 -33.85 0.64
N LEU A 13 6.35 -33.44 1.58
CA LEU A 13 6.59 -32.29 2.46
C LEU A 13 6.96 -32.88 3.82
N GLY A 14 8.25 -33.05 4.07
CA GLY A 14 8.78 -33.52 5.35
C GLY A 14 9.06 -32.34 6.27
N PHE A 15 8.35 -32.26 7.39
CA PHE A 15 8.66 -31.35 8.49
C PHE A 15 9.60 -32.04 9.48
N ALA A 16 10.78 -31.46 9.73
CA ALA A 16 11.65 -31.86 10.81
C ALA A 16 11.31 -31.05 12.07
N LEU A 17 10.79 -31.72 13.11
CA LEU A 17 10.55 -31.14 14.43
C LEU A 17 11.82 -31.25 15.28
N ALA A 18 12.46 -30.12 15.58
CA ALA A 18 13.45 -30.03 16.65
C ALA A 18 12.77 -29.49 17.91
N THR A 19 12.92 -30.21 19.02
CA THR A 19 12.33 -29.92 20.34
C THR A 19 12.86 -28.60 20.94
N VAL A 20 11.96 -27.66 21.28
CA VAL A 20 12.27 -26.40 21.98
C VAL A 20 11.51 -26.29 23.30
N ALA A 21 12.18 -25.68 24.28
CA ALA A 21 11.71 -25.41 25.63
C ALA A 21 10.39 -24.62 25.68
N VAL A 22 9.60 -24.88 26.73
CA VAL A 22 8.21 -24.42 26.92
C VAL A 22 8.17 -22.94 27.33
N GLY A 23 8.40 -22.03 26.38
CA GLY A 23 7.82 -20.69 26.39
C GLY A 23 6.63 -20.69 25.43
N ALA A 24 5.57 -19.92 25.69
CA ALA A 24 4.45 -19.79 24.76
C ALA A 24 4.96 -19.42 23.36
N SER A 25 5.05 -20.41 22.48
CA SER A 25 5.67 -20.29 21.16
C SER A 25 4.65 -19.76 20.19
N ALA A 26 4.69 -18.44 19.96
CA ALA A 26 4.14 -17.87 18.75
C ALA A 26 5.08 -18.24 17.58
N ILE A 27 4.62 -19.07 16.66
CA ILE A 27 5.38 -19.46 15.48
C ILE A 27 5.03 -18.47 14.36
N PRO A 28 5.99 -17.64 13.89
CA PRO A 28 5.74 -16.78 12.75
C PRO A 28 5.60 -17.62 11.48
N LEU A 29 4.47 -17.46 10.81
CA LEU A 29 4.15 -18.09 9.53
C LEU A 29 4.06 -16.98 8.47
N THR A 30 5.01 -16.98 7.54
CA THR A 30 4.98 -16.10 6.37
C THR A 30 4.43 -16.86 5.17
N ILE A 31 3.37 -16.34 4.58
CA ILE A 31 2.64 -16.95 3.47
C ILE A 31 2.80 -16.03 2.24
N PRO A 32 3.45 -16.47 1.16
CA PRO A 32 3.39 -15.77 -0.11
C PRO A 32 2.00 -15.92 -0.72
N THR A 33 1.34 -14.81 -1.03
CA THR A 33 -0.05 -14.76 -1.53
C THR A 33 -0.13 -14.25 -2.96
N THR A 34 1.00 -14.13 -3.68
CA THR A 34 1.03 -13.73 -5.10
C THR A 34 0.02 -14.51 -5.95
N TYR A 35 0.02 -15.84 -5.82
CA TYR A 35 -0.80 -16.73 -6.63
C TYR A 35 -2.15 -17.07 -5.99
N LEU A 36 -2.41 -16.54 -4.79
CA LEU A 36 -3.70 -16.65 -4.12
C LEU A 36 -4.54 -15.41 -4.42
N ASP A 37 -5.85 -15.57 -4.45
CA ASP A 37 -6.81 -14.50 -4.58
C ASP A 37 -6.80 -13.66 -3.30
N ALA A 38 -5.90 -12.69 -3.27
CA ALA A 38 -5.52 -11.95 -2.08
C ALA A 38 -5.53 -10.46 -2.40
N GLU A 39 -6.61 -9.78 -2.05
CA GLU A 39 -6.88 -8.40 -2.44
C GLU A 39 -7.06 -7.53 -1.21
N SER A 40 -6.59 -6.29 -1.32
CA SER A 40 -6.93 -5.23 -0.38
C SER A 40 -7.58 -4.08 -1.12
N ILE A 41 -8.76 -3.66 -0.70
CA ILE A 41 -9.49 -2.52 -1.26
C ILE A 41 -9.30 -1.35 -0.30
N TYR A 42 -8.57 -0.34 -0.76
CA TYR A 42 -8.46 0.93 -0.06
C TYR A 42 -9.56 1.87 -0.54
N THR A 43 -10.39 2.33 0.39
CA THR A 43 -11.52 3.23 0.12
C THR A 43 -11.26 4.55 0.83
N PHE A 44 -11.15 5.64 0.09
CA PHE A 44 -11.05 6.96 0.71
C PHE A 44 -12.37 7.33 1.40
N ASP A 45 -12.27 7.97 2.56
CA ASP A 45 -13.41 8.52 3.27
C ASP A 45 -14.13 9.58 2.43
N ALA A 46 -15.46 9.66 2.55
CA ALA A 46 -16.27 10.57 1.75
C ALA A 46 -15.85 12.04 1.96
N ASP A 47 -15.70 12.46 3.22
CA ASP A 47 -15.38 13.84 3.57
C ASP A 47 -13.98 14.21 3.09
N THR A 48 -13.02 13.31 3.27
CA THR A 48 -11.65 13.49 2.77
C THR A 48 -11.61 13.53 1.25
N SER A 49 -12.35 12.64 0.57
CA SER A 49 -12.39 12.62 -0.88
C SER A 49 -13.02 13.90 -1.46
N ASP A 50 -14.07 14.42 -0.83
CA ASP A 50 -14.72 15.66 -1.25
C ASP A 50 -13.82 16.88 -1.02
N LEU A 51 -13.13 16.94 0.12
CA LEU A 51 -12.12 17.97 0.38
C LEU A 51 -10.99 17.90 -0.63
N MET A 52 -10.43 16.71 -0.88
CA MET A 52 -9.37 16.51 -1.86
C MET A 52 -9.83 16.96 -3.26
N ARG A 53 -11.07 16.66 -3.66
CA ARG A 53 -11.64 17.15 -4.94
C ARG A 53 -11.77 18.66 -4.98
N LEU A 54 -12.25 19.27 -3.90
CA LEU A 54 -12.39 20.73 -3.80
C LEU A 54 -11.03 21.42 -3.93
N MET A 55 -9.97 20.78 -3.43
CA MET A 55 -8.59 21.23 -3.54
C MET A 55 -7.92 20.88 -4.87
N GLY A 56 -8.64 20.32 -5.84
CA GLY A 56 -8.08 19.89 -7.13
C GLY A 56 -7.12 18.70 -7.03
N ILE A 57 -7.15 17.95 -5.93
CA ILE A 57 -6.35 16.75 -5.74
C ILE A 57 -7.07 15.56 -6.38
N SER A 58 -6.30 14.78 -7.15
CA SER A 58 -6.74 13.53 -7.76
C SER A 58 -5.82 12.38 -7.35
N VAL A 59 -6.37 11.17 -7.36
CA VAL A 59 -5.63 9.94 -7.05
C VAL A 59 -5.71 9.00 -8.24
N ARG A 60 -4.59 8.37 -8.58
CA ARG A 60 -4.49 7.44 -9.71
C ARG A 60 -3.80 6.16 -9.27
N ALA A 61 -4.29 5.03 -9.79
CA ALA A 61 -3.68 3.73 -9.59
C ALA A 61 -2.32 3.65 -10.31
N LEU A 62 -1.33 3.02 -9.68
CA LEU A 62 -0.03 2.70 -10.26
C LEU A 62 0.31 1.21 -10.07
N GLY A 63 1.13 0.66 -10.98
CA GLY A 63 1.63 -0.70 -10.88
C GLY A 63 0.51 -1.75 -10.93
N ASN A 64 0.48 -2.65 -9.95
CA ASN A 64 -0.54 -3.69 -9.82
C ASN A 64 -1.89 -3.16 -9.32
N THR A 65 -1.96 -1.90 -8.87
CA THR A 65 -3.20 -1.31 -8.37
C THR A 65 -4.22 -1.12 -9.50
N GLN A 66 -5.49 -1.39 -9.21
CA GLN A 66 -6.59 -1.13 -10.12
C GLN A 66 -7.63 -0.24 -9.44
N ALA A 67 -8.17 0.73 -10.18
CA ALA A 67 -9.33 1.47 -9.70
C ALA A 67 -10.56 0.55 -9.71
N VAL A 68 -11.35 0.57 -8.64
CA VAL A 68 -12.59 -0.22 -8.57
C VAL A 68 -13.62 0.40 -9.50
N SER A 69 -14.23 -0.42 -10.36
CA SER A 69 -15.22 0.06 -11.34
C SER A 69 -16.35 0.84 -10.66
N GLY A 70 -16.62 2.04 -11.17
CA GLY A 70 -17.67 2.92 -10.63
C GLY A 70 -17.22 3.85 -9.49
N SER A 71 -15.94 3.82 -9.08
CA SER A 71 -15.39 4.74 -8.09
C SER A 71 -14.00 5.26 -8.49
N ASN A 72 -13.77 6.56 -8.29
CA ASN A 72 -12.45 7.19 -8.45
C ASN A 72 -11.63 7.22 -7.15
N TRP A 73 -12.21 6.71 -6.06
CA TRP A 73 -11.71 6.82 -4.70
C TRP A 73 -11.62 5.47 -4.01
N GLN A 74 -11.65 4.39 -4.81
CA GLN A 74 -11.48 3.03 -4.35
C GLN A 74 -10.43 2.34 -5.22
N PHE A 75 -9.45 1.73 -4.56
CA PHE A 75 -8.28 1.16 -5.20
C PHE A 75 -8.05 -0.25 -4.68
N MET A 76 -8.16 -1.22 -5.59
CA MET A 76 -7.83 -2.61 -5.33
C MET A 76 -6.33 -2.81 -5.51
N MET A 77 -5.69 -3.41 -4.50
CA MET A 77 -4.27 -3.69 -4.47
C MET A 77 -4.05 -5.17 -4.15
N PRO A 78 -3.34 -5.91 -5.03
CA PRO A 78 -2.93 -7.27 -4.75
C PRO A 78 -2.05 -7.39 -3.50
N VAL A 79 -2.48 -8.17 -2.51
CA VAL A 79 -1.66 -8.58 -1.36
C VAL A 79 -0.73 -9.70 -1.80
N THR A 80 0.57 -9.48 -1.73
CA THR A 80 1.61 -10.41 -2.20
C THR A 80 2.19 -11.27 -1.08
N GLN A 81 2.11 -10.82 0.17
CA GLN A 81 2.62 -11.57 1.32
C GLN A 81 1.87 -11.20 2.60
N VAL A 82 1.65 -12.19 3.46
CA VAL A 82 1.13 -12.01 4.82
C VAL A 82 1.99 -12.76 5.82
N THR A 83 2.23 -12.17 6.98
CA THR A 83 2.87 -12.82 8.12
C THR A 83 1.89 -12.89 9.28
N LEU A 84 1.72 -14.09 9.83
CA LEU A 84 0.86 -14.39 10.97
C LEU A 84 1.72 -14.96 12.11
N ASN A 85 1.27 -14.81 13.34
CA ASN A 85 1.76 -15.57 14.47
C ASN A 85 0.74 -16.64 14.83
N ALA A 86 1.14 -17.90 14.75
CA ALA A 86 0.37 -19.02 15.25
C ALA A 86 0.69 -19.25 16.72
N SER A 87 -0.32 -19.07 17.58
CA SER A 87 -0.25 -19.41 18.98
C SER A 87 -0.91 -20.76 19.21
N ILE A 88 -0.24 -21.63 19.98
CA ILE A 88 -0.75 -22.97 20.30
C ILE A 88 -1.69 -22.93 21.52
N LEU A 89 -1.51 -21.95 22.42
CA LEU A 89 -2.28 -21.79 23.66
C LEU A 89 -2.49 -20.30 24.00
N PRO A 90 -3.69 -19.73 23.81
CA PRO A 90 -4.84 -20.30 23.10
C PRO A 90 -4.54 -20.53 21.61
N LEU A 91 -5.22 -21.50 20.99
CA LEU A 91 -5.15 -21.69 19.54
C LEU A 91 -5.67 -20.44 18.84
N GLY A 92 -4.81 -19.75 18.11
CA GLY A 92 -5.17 -18.53 17.42
C GLY A 92 -4.11 -18.10 16.42
N LEU A 93 -4.57 -17.39 15.39
CA LEU A 93 -3.71 -16.72 14.42
C LEU A 93 -3.86 -15.21 14.62
N THR A 94 -2.74 -14.51 14.79
CA THR A 94 -2.73 -13.05 14.88
C THR A 94 -1.95 -12.47 13.71
N PRO A 95 -2.45 -11.42 13.04
CA PRO A 95 -1.71 -10.79 11.96
C PRO A 95 -0.51 -10.05 12.52
N VAL A 96 0.63 -10.17 11.84
CA VAL A 96 1.89 -9.49 12.19
C VAL A 96 2.21 -8.42 11.16
N SER A 97 2.15 -8.79 9.88
CA SER A 97 2.35 -7.87 8.77
C SER A 97 1.66 -8.35 7.49
N GLY A 98 1.45 -7.42 6.56
CA GLY A 98 0.96 -7.71 5.22
C GLY A 98 1.66 -6.80 4.21
N TYR A 99 1.81 -7.25 2.97
CA TYR A 99 2.47 -6.49 1.92
C TYR A 99 1.67 -6.56 0.62
N ALA A 100 1.56 -5.43 -0.07
CA ALA A 100 1.04 -5.30 -1.42
C ALA A 100 2.16 -4.77 -2.33
N THR A 101 3.15 -5.62 -2.58
CA THR A 101 4.33 -5.28 -3.39
C THR A 101 3.94 -5.06 -4.85
N GLY A 102 4.55 -4.07 -5.50
CA GLY A 102 4.25 -3.74 -6.89
C GLY A 102 2.99 -2.89 -7.09
N SER A 103 2.19 -2.69 -6.04
CA SER A 103 1.04 -1.77 -6.04
C SER A 103 1.47 -0.36 -5.65
N GLY A 104 0.83 0.65 -6.22
CA GLY A 104 1.06 2.05 -5.87
C GLY A 104 -0.13 2.97 -6.14
N LEU A 105 -0.03 4.19 -5.63
CA LEU A 105 -0.94 5.30 -5.85
C LEU A 105 -0.14 6.56 -6.20
N MET A 106 -0.61 7.34 -7.16
CA MET A 106 -0.15 8.70 -7.41
C MET A 106 -1.22 9.66 -6.88
N ILE A 107 -0.83 10.57 -6.00
CA ILE A 107 -1.68 11.64 -5.49
C ILE A 107 -1.13 12.94 -6.08
N GLN A 108 -1.98 13.69 -6.77
CA GLN A 108 -1.56 14.86 -7.53
C GLN A 108 -2.53 16.01 -7.32
N SER A 109 -2.01 17.20 -7.01
CA SER A 109 -2.71 18.49 -7.08
C SER A 109 -2.36 19.21 -8.39
N GLU A 110 -2.90 20.40 -8.61
CA GLU A 110 -2.53 21.23 -9.77
C GLU A 110 -1.03 21.60 -9.79
N THR A 111 -0.45 21.73 -8.60
CA THR A 111 0.87 22.34 -8.39
C THR A 111 1.92 21.36 -7.85
N GLY A 112 1.49 20.18 -7.39
CA GLY A 112 2.35 19.20 -6.74
C GLY A 112 1.87 17.77 -6.92
N ALA A 113 2.71 16.82 -6.54
CA ALA A 113 2.40 15.41 -6.61
C ALA A 113 3.29 14.61 -5.65
N LEU A 114 2.80 13.45 -5.25
CA LEU A 114 3.52 12.42 -4.54
C LEU A 114 3.10 11.04 -5.04
N THR A 115 3.98 10.06 -4.89
CA THR A 115 3.68 8.65 -5.13
C THR A 115 3.84 7.85 -3.86
N LEU A 116 2.97 6.87 -3.67
CA LEU A 116 3.07 5.84 -2.66
C LEU A 116 3.20 4.50 -3.39
N ALA A 117 4.17 3.67 -3.05
CA ALA A 117 4.37 2.37 -3.69
C ALA A 117 4.74 1.29 -2.66
N ASN A 118 4.54 0.02 -3.01
CA ASN A 118 4.93 -1.13 -2.17
C ASN A 118 4.38 -1.03 -0.75
N PHE A 119 3.06 -1.01 -0.63
CA PHE A 119 2.41 -0.87 0.67
C PHE A 119 2.74 -2.03 1.60
N GLY A 120 2.89 -1.71 2.88
CA GLY A 120 3.11 -2.64 3.96
C GLY A 120 2.25 -2.28 5.16
N LEU A 121 1.78 -3.28 5.89
CA LEU A 121 1.06 -3.15 7.15
C LEU A 121 1.94 -3.67 8.27
N ASP A 122 2.11 -2.85 9.32
CA ASP A 122 2.72 -3.24 10.59
C ASP A 122 1.66 -3.21 11.68
N PHE A 123 1.17 -4.40 12.07
CA PHE A 123 0.14 -4.54 13.11
C PHE A 123 0.68 -4.41 14.53
N LYS A 124 2.01 -4.39 14.72
CA LYS A 124 2.60 -4.10 16.03
C LYS A 124 2.59 -2.60 16.30
N ARG A 125 2.84 -1.81 15.27
CA ARG A 125 2.85 -0.35 15.33
C ARG A 125 1.51 0.28 14.95
N ASN A 126 0.60 -0.48 14.35
CA ASN A 126 -0.64 -0.03 13.73
C ASN A 126 -0.40 1.05 12.67
N VAL A 127 0.59 0.81 11.80
CA VAL A 127 1.03 1.74 10.76
C VAL A 127 1.00 1.07 9.39
N LEU A 128 0.45 1.78 8.42
CA LEU A 128 0.60 1.50 7.00
C LEU A 128 1.81 2.26 6.47
N THR A 129 2.77 1.50 5.95
CA THR A 129 4.00 2.01 5.34
C THR A 129 3.93 1.96 3.82
N ALA A 130 4.63 2.87 3.15
CA ALA A 130 4.84 2.82 1.71
C ALA A 130 6.18 3.44 1.33
N ASP A 131 6.70 3.10 0.16
CA ASP A 131 7.73 3.87 -0.50
C ASP A 131 7.13 5.19 -0.99
N LEU A 132 7.53 6.29 -0.35
CA LEU A 132 7.08 7.64 -0.65
C LEU A 132 8.02 8.28 -1.68
N GLY A 133 7.53 8.57 -2.88
CA GLY A 133 8.22 9.37 -3.88
C GLY A 133 7.70 10.80 -3.89
N THR A 134 8.58 11.78 -3.68
CA THR A 134 8.29 13.21 -3.81
C THR A 134 9.32 13.85 -4.76
N SER A 135 9.15 15.13 -5.08
CA SER A 135 10.14 15.89 -5.85
C SER A 135 11.52 15.95 -5.18
N ALA A 136 11.60 15.72 -3.86
CA ALA A 136 12.85 15.68 -3.11
C ALA A 136 13.55 14.32 -3.16
N GLY A 137 12.88 13.26 -3.63
CA GLY A 137 13.44 11.90 -3.73
C GLY A 137 12.49 10.82 -3.23
N ILE A 138 13.04 9.64 -2.95
CA ILE A 138 12.27 8.45 -2.53
C ILE A 138 12.68 8.07 -1.11
N SER A 139 11.69 7.99 -0.21
CA SER A 139 11.83 7.44 1.14
C SER A 139 11.21 6.05 1.19
N LYS A 140 12.01 5.03 1.51
CA LYS A 140 11.56 3.63 1.55
C LYS A 140 10.85 3.30 2.86
N ALA A 141 9.79 2.48 2.79
CA ALA A 141 9.02 2.03 3.96
C ALA A 141 8.65 3.17 4.93
N PHE A 142 8.24 4.31 4.39
CA PHE A 142 7.84 5.49 5.12
C PHE A 142 6.48 5.28 5.79
N ASP A 143 6.35 5.70 7.05
CA ASP A 143 5.10 5.57 7.81
C ASP A 143 4.05 6.58 7.29
N VAL A 144 3.05 6.10 6.54
CA VAL A 144 2.06 6.98 5.89
C VAL A 144 0.85 7.20 6.79
N TYR A 145 0.16 6.12 7.16
CA TYR A 145 -1.07 6.19 7.94
C TYR A 145 -0.94 5.40 9.24
N SER A 146 -1.43 5.95 10.34
CA SER A 146 -1.88 5.15 11.48
C SER A 146 -3.29 4.63 11.22
N PHE A 147 -3.62 3.44 11.71
CA PHE A 147 -4.94 2.84 11.54
C PHE A 147 -5.46 2.19 12.81
N THR A 148 -6.76 1.94 12.85
CA THR A 148 -7.42 1.12 13.88
C THR A 148 -7.92 -0.18 13.25
N VAL A 149 -7.78 -1.30 13.97
CA VAL A 149 -8.33 -2.60 13.53
C VAL A 149 -9.79 -2.65 13.98
N GLU A 150 -10.72 -2.53 13.04
CA GLU A 150 -12.16 -2.53 13.33
C GLU A 150 -12.72 -3.95 13.41
N GLN A 151 -12.38 -4.79 12.44
CA GLN A 151 -12.67 -6.21 12.47
C GLN A 151 -11.37 -6.99 12.46
N GLY A 152 -11.12 -7.70 13.56
CA GLY A 152 -9.95 -8.55 13.73
C GLY A 152 -9.86 -9.64 12.66
N LEU A 153 -8.67 -10.23 12.53
CA LEU A 153 -8.41 -11.28 11.55
C LEU A 153 -9.38 -12.47 11.74
N HIS A 154 -10.29 -12.63 10.81
CA HIS A 154 -11.11 -13.84 10.69
C HIS A 154 -10.38 -14.84 9.80
N VAL A 155 -10.10 -16.03 10.33
CA VAL A 155 -9.48 -17.12 9.56
C VAL A 155 -10.44 -18.29 9.46
N SER A 156 -10.69 -18.75 8.24
CA SER A 156 -11.35 -20.03 7.99
C SER A 156 -10.36 -21.01 7.37
N THR A 157 -10.48 -22.28 7.76
CA THR A 157 -9.74 -23.40 7.15
C THR A 157 -10.67 -24.36 6.39
N THR A 158 -11.97 -24.09 6.41
CA THR A 158 -12.98 -24.91 5.75
C THR A 158 -12.92 -24.68 4.25
N GLY A 159 -12.38 -25.66 3.51
CA GLY A 159 -12.20 -25.57 2.05
C GLY A 159 -10.92 -24.89 1.58
N GLY A 160 -9.99 -24.59 2.50
CA GLY A 160 -8.75 -23.86 2.24
C GLY A 160 -8.54 -22.74 3.26
N LEU A 161 -7.37 -22.11 3.25
CA LEU A 161 -7.08 -20.96 4.11
C LEU A 161 -7.72 -19.70 3.52
N SER A 162 -8.67 -19.10 4.23
CA SER A 162 -9.16 -17.76 3.94
C SER A 162 -8.98 -16.82 5.12
N MET A 163 -8.76 -15.54 4.82
CA MET A 163 -8.52 -14.49 5.80
C MET A 163 -9.31 -13.24 5.41
N ALA A 164 -9.99 -12.63 6.38
CA ALA A 164 -10.64 -11.34 6.20
C ALA A 164 -10.32 -10.41 7.37
N MET A 165 -10.11 -9.13 7.08
CA MET A 165 -9.95 -8.08 8.08
C MET A 165 -10.39 -6.73 7.52
N ASN A 166 -10.76 -5.83 8.41
CA ASN A 166 -11.08 -4.45 8.08
C ASN A 166 -10.29 -3.51 8.99
N LEU A 167 -9.62 -2.53 8.36
CA LEU A 167 -8.94 -1.44 9.03
C LEU A 167 -9.71 -0.14 8.74
N SER A 168 -9.82 0.72 9.74
CA SER A 168 -10.46 2.02 9.60
C SER A 168 -9.69 3.12 10.32
N HIS A 169 -10.22 4.34 10.24
CA HIS A 169 -9.62 5.53 10.86
C HIS A 169 -8.17 5.72 10.42
N MET A 170 -7.94 5.71 9.11
CA MET A 170 -6.60 5.89 8.54
C MET A 170 -6.21 7.36 8.64
N THR A 171 -5.34 7.71 9.58
CA THR A 171 -4.92 9.10 9.81
C THR A 171 -3.47 9.27 9.40
N LEU A 172 -3.12 10.38 8.73
CA LEU A 172 -1.72 10.63 8.36
C LEU A 172 -0.85 10.74 9.61
N THR A 173 0.29 10.06 9.60
CA THR A 173 1.30 10.27 10.65
C THR A 173 1.84 11.70 10.60
N ASN A 174 2.40 12.20 11.70
CA ASN A 174 2.98 13.55 11.73
C ASN A 174 4.05 13.76 10.65
N GLY A 175 4.86 12.73 10.36
CA GLY A 175 5.83 12.77 9.26
C GLY A 175 5.14 12.85 7.89
N ALA A 176 4.08 12.06 7.70
CA ALA A 176 3.33 12.04 6.45
C ALA A 176 2.59 13.35 6.19
N GLN A 177 2.02 13.99 7.21
CA GLN A 177 1.35 15.30 7.09
C GLN A 177 2.29 16.35 6.48
N ALA A 178 3.53 16.46 6.99
CA ALA A 178 4.51 17.41 6.48
C ALA A 178 4.91 17.10 5.01
N GLN A 179 5.08 15.82 4.68
CA GLN A 179 5.42 15.41 3.32
C GLN A 179 4.26 15.64 2.34
N PHE A 180 3.02 15.35 2.74
CA PHE A 180 1.82 15.61 1.93
C PHE A 180 1.62 17.10 1.70
N ALA A 181 1.71 17.91 2.75
CA ALA A 181 1.64 19.36 2.68
C ALA A 181 2.67 19.93 1.70
N THR A 182 3.92 19.49 1.82
CA THR A 182 5.02 19.99 0.98
C THR A 182 4.91 19.49 -0.46
N ALA A 183 4.65 18.20 -0.66
CA ALA A 183 4.68 17.58 -1.98
C ALA A 183 3.46 17.96 -2.84
N LEU A 184 2.30 18.17 -2.21
CA LEU A 184 1.08 18.64 -2.90
C LEU A 184 0.96 20.17 -2.91
N GLN A 185 1.90 20.88 -2.28
CA GLN A 185 1.89 22.34 -2.13
C GLN A 185 0.55 22.86 -1.57
N LEU A 186 0.13 22.25 -0.46
CA LEU A 186 -1.13 22.59 0.19
C LEU A 186 -1.02 23.95 0.89
N ASP A 187 -2.12 24.70 0.91
CA ASP A 187 -2.23 25.97 1.62
C ASP A 187 -2.32 25.75 3.14
N GLU A 188 -2.09 26.81 3.93
CA GLU A 188 -2.05 26.72 5.39
C GLU A 188 -3.37 26.23 6.01
N LEU A 189 -4.52 26.56 5.41
CA LEU A 189 -5.81 26.09 5.92
C LEU A 189 -5.94 24.58 5.70
N ALA A 190 -5.56 24.08 4.52
CA ALA A 190 -5.53 22.65 4.26
C ALA A 190 -4.58 21.89 5.20
N VAL A 191 -3.39 22.43 5.47
CA VAL A 191 -2.43 21.82 6.40
C VAL A 191 -3.03 21.69 7.81
N SER A 192 -3.80 22.69 8.25
CA SER A 192 -4.41 22.69 9.59
C SER A 192 -5.47 21.60 9.79
N VAL A 193 -6.12 21.15 8.72
CA VAL A 193 -7.18 20.14 8.78
C VAL A 193 -6.67 18.71 8.56
N LEU A 194 -5.51 18.51 7.90
CA LEU A 194 -4.92 17.18 7.66
C LEU A 194 -4.89 16.24 8.88
N PRO A 195 -4.55 16.70 10.11
CA PRO A 195 -4.49 15.81 11.27
C PRO A 195 -5.87 15.33 11.73
N MET A 196 -6.94 16.03 11.35
CA MET A 196 -8.32 15.74 11.74
C MET A 196 -9.05 14.84 10.75
N LEU A 197 -8.45 14.62 9.57
CA LEU A 197 -9.07 13.85 8.50
C LEU A 197 -8.87 12.35 8.69
N ASN A 198 -9.97 11.61 8.54
CA ASN A 198 -9.91 10.19 8.27
C ASN A 198 -9.70 10.00 6.77
N PHE A 199 -8.59 9.40 6.36
CA PHE A 199 -8.29 9.16 4.96
C PHE A 199 -9.05 7.96 4.39
N GLY A 200 -9.62 7.10 5.22
CA GLY A 200 -10.48 6.02 4.75
C GLY A 200 -10.36 4.71 5.51
N THR A 201 -10.64 3.64 4.77
CA THR A 201 -10.64 2.26 5.25
C THR A 201 -9.84 1.36 4.32
N LEU A 202 -9.36 0.23 4.86
CA LEU A 202 -8.71 -0.83 4.11
C LEU A 202 -9.36 -2.16 4.43
N ASP A 203 -10.04 -2.73 3.45
CA ASP A 203 -10.57 -4.10 3.50
C ASP A 203 -9.54 -5.05 2.93
N VAL A 204 -9.18 -6.10 3.66
CA VAL A 204 -8.27 -7.15 3.17
C VAL A 204 -8.99 -8.48 3.16
N ASN A 205 -9.00 -9.14 2.01
CA ASN A 205 -9.61 -10.45 1.82
C ASN A 205 -8.62 -11.36 1.08
N ILE A 206 -8.39 -12.55 1.65
CA ILE A 206 -7.55 -13.59 1.08
C ILE A 206 -8.38 -14.85 1.01
N SER A 207 -8.53 -15.36 -0.19
CA SER A 207 -9.28 -16.56 -0.51
C SER A 207 -8.34 -17.63 -1.07
N PRO A 208 -8.69 -18.92 -0.93
CA PRO A 208 -7.86 -20.02 -1.42
C PRO A 208 -7.89 -20.17 -2.95
N ALA A 209 -8.71 -19.38 -3.66
CA ALA A 209 -8.75 -19.36 -5.11
C ALA A 209 -7.40 -18.88 -5.69
N LEU A 210 -7.08 -19.33 -6.90
CA LEU A 210 -5.86 -18.91 -7.58
C LEU A 210 -6.13 -17.68 -8.44
N ARG A 211 -5.16 -16.77 -8.48
CA ARG A 211 -5.15 -15.63 -9.42
C ARG A 211 -3.90 -15.63 -10.27
N PHE A 212 -3.96 -14.89 -11.38
CA PHE A 212 -2.84 -14.73 -12.31
C PHE A 212 -2.70 -13.26 -12.73
N GLY A 213 -1.51 -12.85 -13.17
CA GLY A 213 -1.28 -11.51 -13.72
C GLY A 213 -0.82 -10.44 -12.72
N VAL A 214 -0.43 -10.82 -11.51
CA VAL A 214 0.17 -9.92 -10.52
C VAL A 214 1.70 -9.99 -10.63
N SER A 215 2.36 -8.84 -10.71
CA SER A 215 3.83 -8.76 -10.70
C SER A 215 4.39 -8.85 -9.29
N ASP A 216 5.36 -9.72 -9.06
CA ASP A 216 6.11 -9.82 -7.79
C ASP A 216 7.22 -8.77 -7.62
N ARG A 217 7.46 -7.96 -8.66
CA ARG A 217 8.51 -6.95 -8.62
C ARG A 217 8.05 -5.71 -7.88
N ALA A 218 8.87 -5.25 -6.94
CA ALA A 218 8.66 -3.98 -6.27
C ALA A 218 8.52 -2.85 -7.29
N LEU A 219 7.48 -2.04 -7.14
CA LEU A 219 7.27 -0.86 -7.94
C LEU A 219 8.31 0.18 -7.56
N VAL A 220 9.04 0.73 -8.54
CA VAL A 220 9.91 1.87 -8.28
C VAL A 220 9.02 3.10 -8.11
N ALA A 221 8.93 3.63 -6.90
CA ALA A 221 8.23 4.89 -6.65
C ALA A 221 8.75 5.95 -7.62
N ALA A 222 7.85 6.58 -8.38
CA ALA A 222 8.25 7.60 -9.33
C ALA A 222 8.48 8.91 -8.59
N ILE A 223 9.59 9.60 -8.90
CA ILE A 223 9.77 11.00 -8.53
C ILE A 223 8.80 11.80 -9.40
N PRO A 224 7.79 12.47 -8.82
CA PRO A 224 6.84 13.23 -9.60
C PRO A 224 7.53 14.41 -10.30
N GLU A 225 7.25 14.59 -11.58
CA GLU A 225 7.83 15.70 -12.36
C GLU A 225 7.32 17.04 -11.81
N PRO A 226 8.19 18.07 -11.69
CA PRO A 226 7.73 19.40 -11.32
C PRO A 226 6.73 19.93 -12.36
N PRO A 227 5.75 20.75 -11.95
CA PRO A 227 4.74 21.28 -12.86
C PRO A 227 5.40 22.00 -14.04
N LYS A 228 4.85 21.80 -15.26
CA LYS A 228 5.43 22.28 -16.53
C LYS A 228 5.72 23.79 -16.56
N PHE A 229 5.00 24.57 -15.76
CA PHE A 229 5.22 26.01 -15.63
C PHE A 229 6.49 26.37 -14.86
N ALA A 230 6.90 25.55 -13.87
CA ALA A 230 8.13 25.76 -13.11
C ALA A 230 9.38 25.55 -13.98
N THR A 231 9.37 24.55 -14.87
CA THR A 231 10.49 24.30 -15.80
C THR A 231 10.56 25.35 -16.91
N LEU A 232 9.41 25.82 -17.42
CA LEU A 232 9.34 26.96 -18.35
C LEU A 232 9.86 28.26 -17.71
N GLY A 233 9.49 28.55 -16.46
CA GLY A 233 9.95 29.73 -15.73
C GLY A 233 11.47 29.73 -15.50
N LEU A 234 12.04 28.59 -15.08
CA LEU A 234 13.50 28.44 -14.94
C LEU A 234 14.23 28.57 -16.27
N GLY A 235 13.67 28.01 -17.36
CA GLY A 235 14.23 28.17 -18.71
C GLY A 235 14.27 29.63 -19.17
N LEU A 236 13.21 30.39 -18.92
CA LEU A 236 13.13 31.81 -19.26
C LEU A 236 14.06 32.68 -18.40
N LEU A 237 14.19 32.39 -17.11
CA LEU A 237 15.15 33.08 -16.23
C LEU A 237 16.60 32.81 -16.64
N GLY A 238 16.93 31.57 -17.04
CA GLY A 238 18.24 31.23 -17.59
C GLY A 238 18.56 32.00 -18.86
N LEU A 239 17.60 32.11 -19.79
CA LEU A 239 17.75 32.89 -21.01
C LEU A 239 17.89 34.39 -20.73
N ALA A 240 17.14 34.94 -19.78
CA ALA A 240 17.26 36.34 -19.38
C ALA A 240 18.64 36.66 -18.77
N PHE A 241 19.19 35.75 -17.95
CA PHE A 241 20.51 35.90 -17.36
C PHE A 241 21.64 35.84 -18.41
N VAL A 242 21.54 34.93 -19.38
CA VAL A 242 22.50 34.81 -20.50
C VAL A 242 22.40 36.01 -21.44
N ALA A 243 21.18 36.49 -21.75
CA ALA A 243 20.98 37.67 -22.57
C ALA A 243 21.55 38.93 -21.93
N ARG A 244 21.41 39.11 -20.60
CA ARG A 244 21.99 40.24 -19.87
C ARG A 244 23.52 40.24 -19.90
N ARG A 245 24.15 39.06 -19.88
CA ARG A 245 25.62 38.91 -19.91
C ARG A 245 26.26 39.17 -21.28
N ARG A 246 25.48 39.22 -22.36
CA ARG A 246 25.95 39.61 -23.70
C ARG A 246 25.78 41.11 -24.01
N LEU A 247 25.06 41.84 -23.15
CA LEU A 247 24.79 43.27 -23.30
C LEU A 247 25.59 44.14 -22.32
N SER A 248 26.50 43.54 -21.56
CA SER A 248 27.53 44.21 -20.74
C SER A 248 28.90 43.84 -21.25
#